data_AF-A0A1L8TQR8-F1
#
_entry.id   AF-A0A1L8TQR8-F1
#
_cell.length_a   1.000
_cell.length_b   1.000
_cell.length_c   1.000
_cell.angle_alpha   90.00
_cell.angle_beta   90.00
_cell.angle_gamma   90.00
#
_symmetry.space_group_name_H-M   'P 1'
#
loop_
_entity.id
_entity.type
_entity.pdbx_description
1 polymer ?
#
loop_
_entity_poly.entity_id
_entity_poly.type
_entity_poly.pdbx_seq_one_letter_code
_entity_poly.pdbx_strand_id
1 'polypeptide(L)'
;MRAFISIFLLLMLIGAVPGLFYGGSFSIHTVLKNASWFLIYWFIIALVFSLVTSYQKYRSYDKPIAELSEASKKVAAGDFSVYIDPKIVQNRNPYFGRMIKDFNSMVQELGSVETLKTDFVSSVSHELKTPLAVIQNYAVVLRQQSISEKEREIYLAEIENASNDLAATVSNILLLNKLDNQGIVSKAQPFNLVEQLSEILISFESLLE
;
A
#
# COMPACT_ATOMS: atom_id res chain seq x y z
N MET A 1 15.45 -16.17 19.49
CA MET A 1 16.01 -17.54 19.66
C MET A 1 17.18 -17.59 20.64
N ARG A 2 18.23 -16.76 20.48
CA ARG A 2 19.38 -16.71 21.42
C ARG A 2 19.00 -16.49 22.89
N ALA A 3 18.13 -15.52 23.19
CA ALA A 3 17.67 -15.25 24.56
C ALA A 3 16.85 -16.40 25.17
N PHE A 4 16.03 -17.07 24.36
CA PHE A 4 15.24 -18.23 24.80
C PHE A 4 16.14 -19.42 25.14
N ILE A 5 17.13 -19.69 24.28
CA ILE A 5 18.13 -20.76 24.49
C ILE A 5 18.98 -20.47 25.72
N SER A 6 19.44 -19.23 25.93
CA SER A 6 20.24 -18.89 27.10
C SER A 6 19.45 -19.00 28.41
N ILE A 7 18.18 -18.58 28.42
CA ILE A 7 17.30 -18.70 29.59
C ILE A 7 16.98 -20.17 29.88
N PHE A 8 16.73 -20.96 28.83
CA PHE A 8 16.51 -22.40 28.95
C PHE A 8 17.73 -23.12 29.52
N LEU A 9 18.93 -22.82 29.00
CA LEU A 9 20.19 -23.39 29.51
C LEU A 9 20.47 -22.97 30.97
N LEU A 10 20.21 -21.71 31.32
CA LEU A 10 20.34 -21.21 32.69
C LEU A 10 19.40 -21.96 33.64
N LEU A 11 18.15 -22.19 33.24
CA LEU A 11 17.18 -22.94 34.04
C LEU A 11 17.53 -24.43 34.15
N MET A 12 18.11 -25.01 33.10
CA MET A 12 18.60 -26.39 33.13
C MET A 12 19.77 -26.55 34.12
N LEU A 13 20.69 -25.57 34.15
CA LEU A 13 21.76 -25.49 35.13
C LEU A 13 21.23 -25.35 36.56
N ILE A 14 20.27 -24.45 36.77
CA ILE A 14 19.61 -24.24 38.06
C ILE A 14 18.91 -25.54 38.50
N GLY A 15 18.15 -26.19 37.61
CA GLY A 15 17.47 -27.46 37.89
C GLY A 15 18.39 -28.63 38.27
N ALA A 16 19.68 -28.57 37.90
CA ALA A 16 20.68 -29.57 38.30
C ALA A 16 21.26 -29.33 39.71
N VAL A 17 21.12 -28.12 40.26
CA VAL A 17 21.69 -27.74 41.57
C VAL A 17 21.24 -28.66 42.72
N PRO A 18 19.94 -29.00 42.86
CA PRO A 18 19.53 -29.93 43.91
C PRO A 18 20.20 -31.31 43.77
N GLY A 19 20.41 -31.79 42.55
CA GLY A 19 21.12 -33.05 42.30
C GLY A 19 22.56 -33.06 42.83
N LEU A 20 23.25 -31.92 42.80
CA LEU A 20 24.61 -31.77 43.33
C LEU A 20 24.64 -31.67 44.86
N PHE A 21 23.70 -30.94 45.47
CA PHE A 21 23.61 -30.82 46.93
C PHE A 21 23.20 -32.11 47.63
N TYR A 22 22.39 -32.95 46.98
CA TYR A 22 21.91 -34.22 47.54
C TYR A 22 22.62 -35.46 46.96
N GLY A 23 23.52 -35.29 45.99
CA GLY A 23 24.15 -36.35 45.20
C GLY A 23 25.19 -37.22 45.94
N GLY A 24 25.62 -36.84 47.15
CA GLY A 24 26.52 -37.67 47.97
C GLY A 24 25.83 -38.87 48.65
N SER A 25 24.49 -38.86 48.78
CA SER A 25 23.69 -39.94 49.35
C SER A 25 22.29 -39.94 48.71
N PHE A 26 22.23 -40.36 47.45
CA PHE A 26 20.98 -40.51 46.70
C PHE A 26 20.21 -41.75 47.19
N SER A 27 19.72 -41.71 48.43
CA SER A 27 18.81 -42.71 48.98
C SER A 27 17.37 -42.25 48.76
N ILE A 28 16.50 -43.16 48.29
CA ILE A 28 15.06 -42.94 48.10
C ILE A 28 14.38 -42.33 49.34
N HIS A 29 14.89 -42.65 50.54
CA HIS A 29 14.35 -42.13 51.80
C HIS A 29 14.59 -40.62 51.97
N THR A 30 15.72 -40.08 51.49
CA THR A 30 16.04 -38.65 51.54
C THR A 30 15.14 -37.85 50.58
N VAL A 31 14.86 -38.43 49.41
CA VAL A 31 13.96 -37.82 48.41
C VAL A 31 12.52 -37.78 48.91
N LEU A 32 12.02 -38.88 49.48
CA LEU A 32 10.66 -38.94 50.03
C LEU A 32 10.47 -37.96 51.21
N LYS A 33 11.46 -37.84 52.10
CA LYS A 33 11.40 -36.91 53.24
C LYS A 33 11.39 -35.44 52.82
N ASN A 34 12.08 -35.10 51.73
CA ASN A 34 12.21 -33.72 51.25
C ASN A 34 11.33 -33.41 50.02
N ALA A 35 10.41 -34.31 49.65
CA ALA A 35 9.62 -34.23 48.42
C ALA A 35 8.89 -32.88 48.28
N SER A 36 8.31 -32.36 49.36
CA SER A 36 7.61 -31.07 49.37
C SER A 36 8.50 -29.90 48.95
N TRP A 37 9.75 -29.85 49.44
CA TRP A 37 10.70 -28.80 49.06
C TRP A 37 11.13 -28.89 47.60
N PHE A 38 11.30 -30.11 47.07
CA PHE A 38 11.58 -30.32 45.65
C PHE A 38 10.42 -29.87 44.75
N LEU A 39 9.18 -30.18 45.14
CA LEU A 39 7.99 -29.77 44.39
C LEU A 39 7.85 -28.24 44.37
N ILE A 40 8.06 -27.57 45.52
CA ILE A 40 8.02 -26.10 45.60
C ILE A 40 9.12 -25.49 44.72
N TYR A 41 10.33 -26.02 44.76
CA TYR A 41 11.44 -25.55 43.95
C TYR A 41 11.16 -25.63 42.44
N TRP A 42 10.71 -26.79 41.96
CA TRP A 42 10.35 -26.97 40.56
C TRP A 42 9.14 -26.14 40.13
N PHE A 43 8.17 -25.95 41.03
CA PHE A 43 7.04 -25.06 40.79
C PHE A 43 7.47 -23.61 40.60
N ILE A 44 8.38 -23.09 41.44
CA ILE A 44 8.91 -21.73 41.31
C ILE A 44 9.68 -21.57 39.99
N ILE A 45 10.51 -22.55 39.62
CA ILE A 45 11.22 -22.53 38.34
C ILE A 45 10.25 -22.48 37.16
N ALA A 46 9.22 -23.34 37.18
CA ALA A 46 8.21 -23.37 36.12
C ALA A 46 7.44 -22.04 36.04
N LEU A 47 7.10 -21.46 37.18
CA LEU A 47 6.44 -20.16 37.27
C LEU A 47 7.30 -19.03 36.67
N VAL A 48 8.56 -18.93 37.08
CA VAL A 48 9.51 -17.92 36.57
C VAL A 48 9.73 -18.10 35.07
N PHE A 49 9.93 -19.34 34.61
CA PHE A 49 10.07 -19.63 33.18
C PHE A 49 8.82 -19.23 32.39
N SER A 50 7.63 -19.56 32.90
CA SER A 50 6.36 -19.18 32.28
C SER A 50 6.21 -17.67 32.16
N LEU A 51 6.49 -16.91 33.22
CA LEU A 51 6.42 -15.45 33.22
C LEU A 51 7.42 -14.82 32.23
N VAL A 52 8.67 -15.29 32.25
CA VAL A 52 9.74 -14.78 31.39
C VAL A 52 9.46 -15.09 29.91
N THR A 53 8.95 -16.28 29.60
CA THR A 53 8.59 -16.64 28.22
C THR A 53 7.34 -15.90 27.74
N SER A 54 6.34 -15.69 28.61
CA SER A 54 5.16 -14.89 28.30
C SER A 54 5.52 -13.44 27.95
N TYR A 55 6.36 -12.80 28.77
CA TYR A 55 6.81 -11.43 28.52
C TYR A 55 7.63 -11.30 27.21
N GLN A 56 8.49 -12.28 26.92
CA GLN A 56 9.26 -12.31 25.67
C GLN A 56 8.37 -12.48 24.43
N LYS A 57 7.32 -13.30 24.51
CA LYS A 57 6.35 -13.49 23.41
C LYS A 57 5.61 -12.19 23.14
N TYR A 58 5.02 -11.59 24.16
CA TYR A 58 4.28 -10.33 24.04
C TYR A 58 5.09 -9.25 23.32
N ARG A 59 6.34 -9.04 23.74
CA ARG A 59 7.19 -7.99 23.17
C ARG A 59 7.75 -8.34 21.79
N SER A 60 7.83 -9.61 21.41
CA SER A 60 8.45 -10.04 20.16
C SER A 60 7.45 -10.39 19.05
N TYR A 61 6.19 -10.63 19.40
CA TYR A 61 5.15 -11.05 18.44
C TYR A 61 3.88 -10.23 18.61
N ASP A 62 3.23 -10.28 19.78
CA ASP A 62 1.89 -9.72 19.95
C ASP A 62 1.86 -8.20 19.71
N LYS A 63 2.81 -7.46 20.29
CA LYS A 63 2.88 -6.01 20.12
C LYS A 63 3.12 -5.60 18.65
N PRO A 64 4.14 -6.12 17.94
CA PRO A 64 4.31 -5.83 16.51
C PRO A 64 3.11 -6.21 15.63
N ILE A 65 2.43 -7.33 15.93
CA ILE A 65 1.23 -7.75 15.20
C ILE A 65 0.07 -6.78 15.44
N ALA A 66 -0.11 -6.32 16.68
CA ALA A 66 -1.12 -5.31 17.01
C ALA A 66 -0.85 -3.97 16.30
N GLU A 67 0.42 -3.52 16.27
CA GLU A 67 0.82 -2.32 15.54
C GLU A 67 0.54 -2.44 14.04
N LEU A 68 0.86 -3.59 13.42
CA LEU A 68 0.54 -3.85 12.01
C LEU A 68 -0.97 -3.90 11.75
N SER A 69 -1.74 -4.49 12.67
CA SER A 69 -3.21 -4.52 12.56
C SER A 69 -3.82 -3.12 12.61
N GLU A 70 -3.37 -2.27 13.53
CA GLU A 70 -3.81 -0.87 13.61
C GLU A 70 -3.39 -0.06 12.37
N ALA A 71 -2.16 -0.24 11.89
CA ALA A 71 -1.70 0.35 10.64
C ALA A 71 -2.56 -0.09 9.44
N SER A 72 -2.89 -1.38 9.37
CA SER A 72 -3.74 -1.93 8.30
C SER A 72 -5.15 -1.37 8.33
N LYS A 73 -5.73 -1.12 9.53
CA LYS A 73 -7.03 -0.46 9.66
C LYS A 73 -7.01 0.98 9.14
N LYS A 74 -5.94 1.73 9.40
CA LYS A 74 -5.77 3.10 8.88
C LYS A 74 -5.68 3.11 7.36
N VAL A 75 -4.89 2.21 6.78
CA VAL A 75 -4.79 2.04 5.32
C VAL A 75 -6.14 1.65 4.72
N ALA A 76 -6.89 0.74 5.35
CA ALA A 76 -8.23 0.37 4.91
C ALA A 76 -9.23 1.53 5.00
N ALA A 77 -9.00 2.51 5.89
CA ALA A 77 -9.77 3.75 5.98
C ALA A 77 -9.31 4.83 4.98
N GLY A 78 -8.31 4.54 4.13
CA GLY A 78 -7.79 5.44 3.11
C GLY A 78 -6.57 6.28 3.53
N ASP A 79 -6.01 6.06 4.71
CA ASP A 79 -4.77 6.72 5.13
C ASP A 79 -3.55 5.98 4.59
N PHE A 80 -3.02 6.46 3.46
CA PHE A 80 -1.82 5.92 2.82
C PHE A 80 -0.51 6.59 3.28
N SER A 81 -0.56 7.42 4.32
CA SER A 81 0.64 8.05 4.91
C SER A 81 1.31 7.19 6.00
N VAL A 82 0.72 6.02 6.29
CA VAL A 82 1.14 5.12 7.36
C VAL A 82 2.49 4.47 7.04
N TYR A 83 3.41 4.52 8.01
CA TYR A 83 4.73 3.91 7.91
C TYR A 83 5.12 3.21 9.21
N ILE A 84 5.64 1.98 9.11
CA ILE A 84 6.17 1.21 10.24
C ILE A 84 7.69 1.04 10.05
N ASP A 85 8.51 1.45 11.03
CA ASP A 85 9.95 1.27 10.95
C ASP A 85 10.34 -0.23 11.02
N PRO A 86 10.95 -0.80 9.95
CA PRO A 86 11.36 -2.20 9.94
C PRO A 86 12.41 -2.55 11.01
N LYS A 87 13.20 -1.58 11.47
CA LYS A 87 14.28 -1.78 12.46
C LYS A 87 13.76 -2.18 13.82
N ILE A 88 12.50 -1.85 14.14
CA ILE A 88 11.85 -2.24 15.40
C ILE A 88 11.83 -3.77 15.55
N VAL A 89 11.74 -4.50 14.43
CA VAL A 89 11.51 -5.96 14.43
C VAL A 89 12.62 -6.75 13.75
N GLN A 90 13.50 -6.08 12.97
CA GLN A 90 14.63 -6.70 12.27
C GLN A 90 15.62 -7.41 13.21
N ASN A 91 15.85 -6.86 14.41
CA ASN A 91 16.73 -7.48 15.41
C ASN A 91 16.14 -8.76 16.06
N ARG A 92 14.86 -9.06 15.85
CA ARG A 92 14.13 -10.14 16.53
C ARG A 92 13.72 -11.25 15.59
N ASN A 93 13.17 -10.91 14.42
CA ASN A 93 12.73 -11.86 13.41
C ASN A 93 12.88 -11.27 11.98
N PRO A 94 13.76 -11.83 11.14
CA PRO A 94 14.00 -11.30 9.79
C PRO A 94 12.77 -11.42 8.86
N TYR A 95 11.91 -12.42 9.07
CA TYR A 95 10.68 -12.60 8.29
C TYR A 95 9.67 -11.49 8.59
N PHE A 96 9.54 -11.11 9.86
CA PHE A 96 8.64 -10.02 10.25
C PHE A 96 9.14 -8.66 9.71
N GLY A 97 10.46 -8.43 9.74
CA GLY A 97 11.04 -7.25 9.13
C GLY A 97 10.78 -7.15 7.62
N ARG A 98 10.82 -8.30 6.91
CA ARG A 98 10.44 -8.36 5.49
C ARG A 98 8.95 -8.05 5.29
N MET A 99 8.07 -8.65 6.09
CA MET A 99 6.63 -8.39 6.01
C MET A 99 6.29 -6.90 6.22
N ILE A 100 6.95 -6.21 7.17
CA ILE A 100 6.79 -4.76 7.33
C ILE A 100 7.27 -4.00 6.09
N LYS A 101 8.40 -4.41 5.50
CA LYS A 101 8.91 -3.77 4.28
C LYS A 101 7.91 -3.93 3.13
N ASP A 102 7.39 -5.14 2.93
CA ASP A 102 6.40 -5.44 1.89
C ASP A 102 5.10 -4.67 2.14
N PHE A 103 4.66 -4.57 3.40
CA PHE A 103 3.52 -3.74 3.80
C PHE A 103 3.73 -2.27 3.46
N ASN A 104 4.86 -1.67 3.86
CA ASN A 104 5.15 -0.27 3.57
C ASN A 104 5.21 0.00 2.06
N SER A 105 5.81 -0.91 1.28
CA SER A 105 5.80 -0.81 -0.19
C SER A 105 4.39 -0.86 -0.75
N MET A 106 3.54 -1.78 -0.28
CA MET A 106 2.14 -1.83 -0.69
C MET A 106 1.38 -0.53 -0.36
N VAL A 107 1.58 0.03 0.83
CA VAL A 107 0.96 1.31 1.23
C VAL A 107 1.40 2.46 0.35
N GLN A 108 2.69 2.52 0.01
CA GLN A 108 3.24 3.53 -0.90
C GLN A 108 2.62 3.42 -2.30
N GLU A 109 2.56 2.22 -2.88
CA GLU A 109 1.94 1.99 -4.19
C GLU A 109 0.46 2.37 -4.19
N LEU A 110 -0.30 2.01 -3.14
CA LEU A 110 -1.70 2.41 -2.99
C LEU A 110 -1.86 3.93 -2.94
N GLY A 111 -1.00 4.62 -2.18
CA GLY A 111 -0.99 6.08 -2.10
C GLY A 111 -0.68 6.74 -3.44
N SER A 112 0.26 6.19 -4.21
CA SER A 112 0.55 6.64 -5.57
C SER A 112 -0.63 6.46 -6.52
N VAL A 113 -1.32 5.31 -6.47
CA VAL A 113 -2.53 5.07 -7.27
C VAL A 113 -3.65 6.03 -6.92
N GLU A 114 -3.90 6.29 -5.62
CA GLU A 114 -4.94 7.24 -5.22
C GLU A 114 -4.62 8.68 -5.64
N THR A 115 -3.34 9.06 -5.61
CA THR A 115 -2.87 10.38 -6.07
C THR A 115 -3.10 10.52 -7.56
N LEU A 116 -2.68 9.54 -8.37
CA LEU A 116 -2.89 9.51 -9.82
C LEU A 116 -4.38 9.56 -10.18
N LYS A 117 -5.21 8.81 -9.46
CA LYS A 117 -6.67 8.84 -9.64
C LYS A 117 -7.25 10.22 -9.33
N THR A 118 -6.82 10.86 -8.25
CA THR A 118 -7.28 12.20 -7.86
C THR A 118 -6.88 13.24 -8.90
N ASP A 119 -5.62 13.20 -9.34
CA ASP A 119 -5.08 14.10 -10.37
C ASP A 119 -5.81 13.89 -11.70
N PHE A 120 -6.08 12.65 -12.09
CA PHE A 120 -6.85 12.31 -13.28
C PHE A 120 -8.26 12.90 -13.23
N VAL A 121 -9.00 12.68 -12.13
CA VAL A 121 -10.35 13.23 -11.97
C VAL A 121 -10.34 14.76 -12.02
N SER A 122 -9.36 15.40 -11.38
CA SER A 122 -9.19 16.85 -11.38
C SER A 122 -8.92 17.38 -12.79
N SER A 123 -7.98 16.76 -13.50
CA SER A 123 -7.60 17.12 -14.88
C SER A 123 -8.78 16.98 -15.84
N VAL A 124 -9.47 15.84 -15.84
CA VAL A 124 -10.66 15.60 -16.66
C VAL A 124 -11.75 16.64 -16.35
N SER A 125 -11.99 16.92 -15.07
CA SER A 125 -13.00 17.92 -14.68
C SER A 125 -12.66 19.31 -15.21
N HIS A 126 -11.38 19.69 -15.19
CA HIS A 126 -10.92 20.97 -15.73
C HIS A 126 -11.08 21.03 -17.26
N GLU A 127 -10.66 19.99 -17.97
CA GLU A 127 -10.78 19.92 -19.44
C GLU A 127 -12.23 19.95 -19.91
N LEU A 128 -13.16 19.32 -19.19
CA LEU A 128 -14.59 19.36 -19.53
C LEU A 128 -15.24 20.72 -19.18
N LYS A 129 -14.78 21.39 -18.12
CA LYS A 129 -15.38 22.65 -17.64
C LYS A 129 -15.19 23.80 -18.62
N THR A 130 -14.04 23.88 -19.29
CA THR A 130 -13.72 24.96 -20.25
C THR A 130 -14.70 25.02 -21.42
N PRO A 131 -14.86 23.97 -22.26
CA PRO A 131 -15.82 23.98 -23.36
C PRO A 131 -17.27 24.10 -22.87
N LEU A 132 -17.60 23.48 -21.73
CA LEU A 132 -18.93 23.62 -21.14
C LEU A 132 -19.26 25.07 -20.76
N ALA A 133 -18.30 25.81 -20.21
CA ALA A 133 -18.47 27.23 -19.88
C ALA A 133 -18.66 28.08 -21.14
N VAL A 134 -17.94 27.77 -22.22
CA VAL A 134 -18.10 28.42 -23.53
C VAL A 134 -19.53 28.22 -24.05
N ILE A 135 -20.01 26.97 -24.07
CA ILE A 135 -21.38 26.63 -24.51
C ILE A 135 -22.41 27.41 -23.69
N GLN A 136 -22.28 27.41 -22.35
CA GLN A 136 -23.21 28.10 -21.46
C GLN A 136 -23.20 29.63 -21.68
N ASN A 137 -22.02 30.24 -21.79
CA ASN A 137 -21.89 31.67 -21.98
C ASN A 137 -22.54 32.13 -23.29
N TYR A 138 -22.22 31.48 -24.40
CA TYR A 138 -22.79 31.85 -25.69
C TYR A 138 -24.30 31.54 -25.79
N ALA A 139 -24.77 30.46 -25.15
CA ALA A 139 -26.20 30.19 -25.05
C ALA A 139 -26.95 31.29 -24.26
N VAL A 140 -26.34 31.87 -23.23
CA VAL A 140 -26.90 33.01 -22.49
C VAL A 140 -26.93 34.27 -23.36
N VAL A 141 -25.86 34.55 -24.10
CA VAL A 141 -25.80 35.71 -25.01
C VAL A 141 -26.86 35.58 -26.09
N LEU A 142 -27.01 34.41 -26.71
CA LEU A 142 -28.00 34.13 -27.76
C LEU A 142 -29.46 34.34 -27.35
N ARG A 143 -29.76 34.34 -26.04
CA ARG A 143 -31.11 34.63 -25.52
C ARG A 143 -31.45 36.12 -25.43
N GLN A 144 -30.48 37.00 -25.61
CA GLN A 144 -30.68 38.45 -25.54
C GLN A 144 -31.34 38.95 -26.84
N GLN A 145 -32.18 40.00 -26.77
CA GLN A 145 -32.94 40.49 -27.94
C GLN A 145 -32.11 41.38 -28.89
N SER A 146 -30.90 41.79 -28.49
CA SER A 146 -30.11 42.84 -29.14
C SER A 146 -28.86 42.31 -29.87
N ILE A 147 -28.99 41.23 -30.64
CA ILE A 147 -27.87 40.58 -31.33
C ILE A 147 -28.11 40.59 -32.83
N SER A 148 -27.09 40.96 -33.61
CA SER A 148 -27.17 40.89 -35.07
C SER A 148 -27.12 39.44 -35.58
N GLU A 149 -27.59 39.22 -36.81
CA GLU A 149 -27.55 37.90 -37.43
C GLU A 149 -26.11 37.37 -37.58
N LYS A 150 -25.16 38.28 -37.87
CA LYS A 150 -23.74 37.94 -37.99
C LYS A 150 -23.13 37.49 -36.66
N GLU A 151 -23.45 38.18 -35.57
CA GLU A 151 -23.01 37.78 -34.23
C GLU A 151 -23.66 36.46 -33.79
N ARG A 152 -24.92 36.23 -34.16
CA ARG A 152 -25.62 34.96 -33.92
C ARG A 152 -24.91 33.78 -34.58
N GLU A 153 -24.53 33.91 -35.85
CA GLU A 153 -23.75 32.88 -36.56
C GLU A 153 -22.42 32.59 -35.87
N ILE A 154 -21.68 33.63 -35.46
CA ILE A 154 -20.41 33.47 -34.72
C ILE A 154 -20.63 32.71 -33.41
N TYR A 155 -21.62 33.10 -32.61
CA TYR A 155 -21.87 32.44 -31.32
C TYR A 155 -22.35 30.99 -31.48
N LEU A 156 -23.12 30.69 -32.52
CA LEU A 156 -23.50 29.31 -32.84
C LEU A 156 -22.27 28.47 -33.24
N ALA A 157 -21.36 29.04 -34.03
CA ALA A 157 -20.12 28.37 -34.40
C ALA A 157 -19.21 28.10 -33.18
N GLU A 158 -19.12 29.05 -32.23
CA GLU A 158 -18.37 28.85 -30.98
C GLU A 158 -18.97 27.73 -30.11
N ILE A 159 -20.30 27.64 -30.05
CA ILE A 159 -20.99 26.53 -29.36
C ILE A 159 -20.71 25.19 -30.05
N GLU A 160 -20.74 25.15 -31.37
CA GLU A 160 -20.44 23.95 -32.16
C GLU A 160 -18.99 23.47 -31.93
N ASN A 161 -18.02 24.38 -32.02
CA ASN A 161 -16.61 24.10 -31.77
C ASN A 161 -16.39 23.55 -30.35
N ALA A 162 -16.93 24.23 -29.33
CA ALA A 162 -16.81 23.76 -27.95
C ALA A 162 -17.50 22.40 -27.72
N SER A 163 -18.58 22.10 -28.44
CA SER A 163 -19.25 20.80 -28.37
C SER A 163 -18.40 19.70 -29.00
N ASN A 164 -17.73 19.99 -30.12
CA ASN A 164 -16.80 19.08 -30.77
C ASN A 164 -15.57 18.80 -29.89
N ASP A 165 -15.02 19.84 -29.25
CA ASP A 165 -13.90 19.69 -28.30
C ASP A 165 -14.29 18.79 -27.12
N LEU A 166 -15.46 19.01 -26.53
CA LEU A 166 -15.98 18.18 -25.45
C LEU A 166 -16.11 16.71 -25.88
N ALA A 167 -16.63 16.45 -27.08
CA ALA A 167 -16.77 15.10 -27.63
C ALA A 167 -15.41 14.43 -27.88
N ALA A 168 -14.42 15.19 -28.33
CA ALA A 168 -13.05 14.71 -28.52
C ALA A 168 -12.41 14.33 -27.16
N THR A 169 -12.53 15.18 -26.14
CA THR A 169 -12.03 14.89 -24.78
C THR A 169 -12.66 13.62 -24.20
N VAL A 170 -13.99 13.48 -24.30
CA VAL A 170 -14.69 12.26 -23.85
C VAL A 170 -14.21 11.02 -24.59
N SER A 171 -14.00 11.13 -25.91
CA SER A 171 -13.49 10.03 -26.73
C SER A 171 -12.07 9.62 -26.31
N ASN A 172 -11.20 10.59 -26.03
CA ASN A 172 -9.84 10.35 -25.53
C ASN A 172 -9.87 9.63 -24.17
N ILE A 173 -10.74 10.04 -23.24
CA ILE A 173 -10.91 9.39 -21.93
C ILE A 173 -11.38 7.93 -22.09
N LEU A 174 -12.31 7.66 -23.01
CA LEU A 174 -12.79 6.30 -23.28
C LEU A 174 -11.71 5.43 -23.93
N LEU A 175 -10.90 6.01 -24.82
CA LEU A 175 -9.76 5.33 -25.43
C LEU A 175 -8.71 4.95 -24.37
N LEU A 176 -8.37 5.89 -23.49
CA LEU A 176 -7.43 5.66 -22.39
C LEU A 176 -7.90 4.52 -21.47
N ASN A 177 -9.17 4.55 -21.05
CA ASN A 177 -9.76 3.48 -20.26
C ASN A 177 -9.74 2.10 -20.95
N LYS A 178 -9.91 2.07 -22.28
CA LYS A 178 -9.80 0.81 -23.04
C LYS A 178 -8.36 0.29 -23.04
N LEU A 179 -7.38 1.18 -23.22
CA LEU A 179 -5.95 0.82 -23.22
C LEU A 179 -5.49 0.31 -21.84
N ASP A 180 -6.00 0.88 -20.75
CA ASP A 180 -5.66 0.45 -19.39
C ASP A 180 -6.30 -0.89 -19.00
N ASN A 181 -7.57 -1.12 -19.37
CA ASN A 181 -8.29 -2.34 -18.97
C ASN A 181 -8.01 -3.56 -19.87
N GLN A 182 -7.66 -3.33 -21.13
CA GLN A 182 -7.33 -4.38 -22.08
C GLN A 182 -5.82 -4.36 -22.28
N GLY A 183 -5.08 -4.97 -21.34
CA GLY A 183 -3.63 -5.11 -21.42
C GLY A 183 -3.22 -5.38 -22.86
N ILE A 184 -2.46 -4.45 -23.43
CA ILE A 184 -2.33 -4.31 -24.88
C ILE A 184 -1.85 -5.64 -25.45
N VAL A 185 -2.74 -6.40 -26.08
CA VAL A 185 -2.36 -7.54 -26.92
C VAL A 185 -1.85 -6.95 -28.24
N SER A 186 -0.80 -6.14 -28.14
CA SER A 186 -0.12 -5.59 -29.30
C SER A 186 0.57 -6.75 -29.96
N LYS A 187 0.11 -7.13 -31.14
CA LYS A 187 0.88 -8.03 -32.00
C LYS A 187 2.08 -7.23 -32.48
N ALA A 188 3.19 -7.31 -31.75
CA ALA A 188 4.45 -6.75 -32.19
C ALA A 188 4.79 -7.33 -33.57
N GLN A 189 4.96 -6.45 -34.54
CA GLN A 189 5.38 -6.78 -35.90
C GLN A 189 6.56 -5.88 -36.25
N PRO A 190 7.57 -6.38 -36.98
CA PRO A 190 8.61 -5.52 -37.53
C PRO A 190 7.97 -4.51 -38.48
N PHE A 191 8.32 -3.23 -38.33
CA PHE A 191 7.85 -2.14 -39.19
C PHE A 191 9.00 -1.19 -39.51
N ASN A 192 8.89 -0.47 -40.63
CA ASN A 192 9.88 0.53 -41.05
C ASN A 192 9.53 1.89 -40.44
N LEU A 193 10.30 2.30 -39.44
CA LEU A 193 10.11 3.59 -38.77
C LEU A 193 10.28 4.78 -39.72
N VAL A 194 11.20 4.69 -40.68
CA VAL A 194 11.47 5.79 -41.63
C VAL A 194 10.27 6.01 -42.53
N GLU A 195 9.70 4.92 -43.06
CA GLU A 195 8.51 4.96 -43.91
C GLU A 195 7.30 5.55 -43.19
N GLN A 196 7.03 5.11 -41.95
CA GLN A 196 5.95 5.68 -41.14
C GLN A 196 6.13 7.17 -40.86
N LEU A 197 7.34 7.60 -40.48
CA LEU A 197 7.61 9.00 -40.20
C LEU A 197 7.49 9.86 -41.47
N SER A 198 7.92 9.34 -42.62
CA SER A 198 7.75 10.01 -43.91
C SER A 198 6.28 10.15 -44.29
N GLU A 199 5.46 9.10 -44.12
CA GLU A 199 4.01 9.18 -44.36
C GLU A 199 3.33 10.22 -43.47
N ILE A 200 3.70 10.27 -42.19
CA ILE A 200 3.16 11.27 -41.25
C ILE A 200 3.57 12.69 -41.68
N LEU A 201 4.85 12.91 -42.01
CA LEU A 201 5.33 14.21 -42.47
C LEU A 201 4.57 14.70 -43.71
N ILE A 202 4.34 13.82 -44.69
CA ILE A 202 3.58 14.13 -45.90
C ILE A 202 2.12 14.46 -45.55
N SER A 203 1.50 13.75 -44.59
CA SER A 203 0.12 14.03 -44.19
C SER A 203 -0.07 15.42 -43.55
N PHE A 204 0.94 15.92 -42.83
CA PHE A 204 0.94 17.24 -42.18
C PHE A 204 1.35 18.39 -43.11
N GLU A 205 1.92 18.11 -44.28
CA GLU A 205 2.28 19.14 -45.27
C GLU A 205 1.05 19.94 -45.72
N SER A 206 -0.12 19.31 -45.80
CA SER A 206 -1.40 19.96 -46.12
C SER A 206 -1.93 20.93 -45.05
N LEU A 207 -1.39 20.92 -43.84
CA LEU A 207 -1.74 21.83 -42.73
C LEU A 207 -0.74 22.99 -42.59
N LEU A 208 0.36 22.96 -43.35
CA LEU A 208 1.43 23.96 -43.33
C LEU A 208 1.35 24.99 -44.47
N GLU A 209 0.46 24.79 -45.44
CA GLU A 209 0.04 25.80 -46.44
C GLU A 209 -1.17 26.60 -45.96
#